data_AF-A0A496XQI3-F1
#
_entry.id   AF-A0A496XQI3-F1
#
_cell.length_a   1.000
_cell.length_b   1.000
_cell.length_c   1.000
_cell.angle_alpha   90.00
_cell.angle_beta   90.00
_cell.angle_gamma   90.00
#
_symmetry.space_group_name_H-M   'P 1'
#
loop_
_entity.id
_entity.type
_entity.pdbx_description
1 polymer ?
#
loop_
_entity_poly.entity_id
_entity_poly.type
_entity_poly.pdbx_seq_one_letter_code
_entity_poly.pdbx_strand_id
1 'polypeptide(L)'
;MNKLILLFILCFYSSLSFANLYLNIGIVHKKGINKGLILKNELHSLDEVRGNEFIVLKMKDGVEFFLSAKYVIDQGVYGPSDTIFMEAELLDKKGKKLKLAEDSSFIIKLGEKKMLSSSGITDQLIEITITPEIHK
;
A
#
# COMPACT_ATOMS: atom_id res chain seq x y z
N MET A 1 5.04 -44.47 -26.05
CA MET A 1 5.35 -43.54 -24.94
C MET A 1 4.63 -44.05 -23.70
N ASN A 2 5.35 -44.53 -22.69
CA ASN A 2 4.73 -45.19 -21.52
C ASN A 2 3.82 -44.21 -20.78
N LYS A 3 2.58 -44.61 -20.47
CA LYS A 3 1.59 -43.79 -19.73
C LYS A 3 2.15 -43.27 -18.39
N LEU A 4 3.10 -44.01 -17.80
CA LEU A 4 3.83 -43.62 -16.59
C LEU A 4 4.68 -42.36 -16.77
N ILE A 5 5.31 -42.18 -17.94
CA ILE A 5 6.17 -41.04 -18.25
C ILE A 5 5.32 -39.76 -18.40
N LEU A 6 4.14 -39.88 -19.00
CA LEU A 6 3.19 -38.76 -19.13
C LEU A 6 2.67 -38.30 -17.76
N LEU A 7 2.37 -39.26 -16.86
CA LEU A 7 1.97 -38.98 -15.49
C LEU A 7 3.08 -38.24 -14.72
N PHE A 8 4.33 -38.68 -14.89
CA PHE A 8 5.48 -38.06 -14.26
C PHE A 8 5.68 -36.60 -14.72
N ILE A 9 5.54 -36.34 -16.03
CA ILE A 9 5.65 -34.99 -16.60
C ILE A 9 4.54 -34.07 -16.04
N LEU A 10 3.30 -34.55 -15.90
CA LEU A 10 2.19 -33.78 -15.34
C LEU A 10 2.41 -33.38 -13.86
N CYS A 11 3.08 -34.22 -13.07
CA CYS A 11 3.41 -33.89 -11.68
C CYS A 11 4.47 -32.80 -11.52
N PHE A 12 5.32 -32.55 -12.53
CA PHE A 12 6.34 -31.49 -12.46
C PHE A 12 5.80 -30.09 -12.79
N TYR A 13 4.63 -29.97 -13.41
CA TYR A 13 4.03 -28.68 -13.75
C TYR A 13 3.20 -28.04 -12.62
N SER A 14 3.01 -28.71 -11.47
CA SER A 14 2.05 -28.27 -10.45
C SER A 14 2.60 -27.30 -9.38
N SER A 15 3.82 -26.78 -9.49
CA SER A 15 4.49 -26.09 -8.36
C SER A 15 4.99 -24.66 -8.61
N LEU A 16 4.55 -23.97 -9.66
CA LEU A 16 4.89 -22.55 -9.84
C LEU A 16 3.80 -21.67 -9.22
N SER A 17 3.84 -21.48 -7.90
CA SER A 17 3.07 -20.45 -7.20
C SER A 17 4.03 -19.37 -6.72
N PHE A 18 3.94 -18.19 -7.33
CA PHE A 18 4.68 -17.01 -6.91
C PHE A 18 3.74 -16.17 -6.05
N ALA A 19 4.12 -15.95 -4.79
CA ALA A 19 3.41 -15.03 -3.90
C ALA A 19 3.97 -13.62 -4.12
N ASN A 20 3.13 -12.68 -4.55
CA ASN A 20 3.49 -11.28 -4.65
C ASN A 20 2.92 -10.51 -3.46
N LEU A 21 3.69 -9.53 -2.97
CA LEU A 21 3.20 -8.58 -1.99
C LEU A 21 2.35 -7.52 -2.68
N TYR A 22 1.20 -7.23 -2.11
CA TYR A 22 0.36 -6.11 -2.50
C TYR A 22 0.17 -5.16 -1.32
N LEU A 23 0.00 -3.88 -1.63
CA LEU A 23 -0.42 -2.86 -0.68
C LEU A 23 -1.88 -2.54 -0.96
N ASN A 24 -2.74 -2.85 0.00
CA ASN A 24 -4.12 -2.44 0.03
C ASN A 24 -4.19 -1.03 0.65
N ILE A 25 -4.44 -0.03 -0.19
CA ILE A 25 -4.38 1.38 0.17
C ILE A 25 -5.78 2.00 0.03
N GLY A 26 -6.33 2.51 1.13
CA GLY A 26 -7.57 3.26 1.17
C GLY A 26 -7.33 4.72 1.54
N ILE A 27 -7.85 5.65 0.76
CA ILE A 27 -7.76 7.10 1.00
C ILE A 27 -9.18 7.66 1.10
N VAL A 28 -9.48 8.30 2.22
CA VAL A 28 -10.79 8.91 2.51
C VAL A 28 -10.60 10.40 2.75
N HIS A 29 -11.26 11.22 1.95
CA HIS A 29 -11.26 12.66 2.11
C HIS A 29 -12.62 13.14 2.62
N LYS A 30 -12.61 13.74 3.81
CA LYS A 30 -13.76 14.34 4.49
C LYS A 30 -13.60 15.86 4.60
N LYS A 31 -14.70 16.59 4.56
CA LYS A 31 -14.74 18.05 4.73
C LYS A 31 -15.79 18.42 5.79
N GLY A 32 -15.62 19.54 6.49
CA GLY A 32 -16.63 20.05 7.42
C GLY A 32 -16.35 19.73 8.89
N ILE A 33 -15.08 19.77 9.35
CA ILE A 33 -14.69 19.39 10.72
C ILE A 33 -15.61 20.03 11.79
N ASN A 34 -16.02 21.29 11.58
CA ASN A 34 -16.85 22.03 12.55
C ASN A 34 -18.37 21.83 12.40
N LYS A 35 -18.83 21.19 11.32
CA LYS A 35 -20.26 21.01 10.97
C LYS A 35 -20.68 19.55 10.88
N GLY A 36 -19.79 18.64 11.26
CA GLY A 36 -19.90 17.21 10.96
C GLY A 36 -19.13 16.88 9.68
N LEU A 37 -18.30 15.84 9.76
CA LEU A 37 -17.47 15.40 8.64
C LEU A 37 -18.36 14.79 7.54
N ILE A 38 -18.35 15.40 6.37
CA ILE A 38 -19.02 14.92 5.17
C ILE A 38 -17.98 14.26 4.26
N LEU A 39 -18.25 13.03 3.83
CA LEU A 39 -17.42 12.35 2.85
C LEU A 39 -17.44 13.12 1.53
N LYS A 40 -16.27 13.55 1.08
CA LYS A 40 -16.11 14.26 -0.18
C LYS A 40 -15.67 13.32 -1.29
N ASN A 41 -14.72 12.44 -1.00
CA ASN A 41 -14.21 11.47 -1.96
C ASN A 41 -13.53 10.30 -1.24
N GLU A 42 -13.44 9.18 -1.95
CA GLU A 42 -12.80 7.95 -1.49
C GLU A 42 -12.08 7.29 -2.66
N LEU A 43 -10.93 6.69 -2.39
CA LEU A 43 -10.15 5.92 -3.36
C LEU A 43 -9.60 4.67 -2.67
N HIS A 44 -9.77 3.51 -3.31
CA HIS A 44 -9.15 2.25 -2.90
C HIS A 44 -8.27 1.74 -4.02
N SER A 45 -7.08 1.27 -3.68
CA SER A 45 -6.11 0.73 -4.61
C SER A 45 -5.46 -0.53 -4.04
N LEU A 46 -5.10 -1.45 -4.93
CA LEU A 46 -4.34 -2.65 -4.61
C LEU A 46 -3.14 -2.69 -5.55
N ASP A 47 -1.97 -2.34 -5.03
CA ASP A 47 -0.76 -2.13 -5.82
C ASP A 47 0.30 -3.19 -5.48
N GLU A 48 0.89 -3.80 -6.51
CA GLU A 48 1.94 -4.82 -6.36
C GLU A 48 3.29 -4.18 -5.98
N VAL A 49 4.04 -4.80 -5.05
CA VAL A 49 5.38 -4.33 -4.63
C VAL A 49 6.45 -5.36 -4.97
N ARG A 50 7.28 -5.07 -5.99
CA ARG A 50 8.33 -5.98 -6.49
C ARG A 50 9.73 -5.74 -5.93
N GLY A 51 9.91 -4.70 -5.12
CA GLY A 51 11.13 -4.45 -4.35
C GLY A 51 11.79 -3.12 -4.67
N ASN A 52 11.30 -2.08 -4.01
CA ASN A 52 11.53 -0.66 -4.27
C ASN A 52 10.59 -0.07 -5.33
N GLU A 53 9.30 -0.06 -5.00
CA GLU A 53 8.26 0.52 -5.85
C GLU A 53 7.87 1.92 -5.38
N PHE A 54 7.37 2.71 -6.34
CA PHE A 54 6.84 4.03 -6.09
C PHE A 54 5.41 4.10 -6.64
N ILE A 55 4.46 4.30 -5.74
CA ILE A 55 3.03 4.30 -6.03
C ILE A 55 2.52 5.74 -5.95
N VAL A 56 1.73 6.14 -6.95
CA VAL A 56 1.09 7.46 -7.01
C VAL A 56 -0.41 7.27 -7.14
N LEU A 57 -1.14 7.65 -6.09
CA LEU A 57 -2.59 7.59 -6.07
C LEU A 57 -3.18 9.00 -6.16
N LYS A 58 -4.01 9.23 -7.17
CA LYS A 58 -4.63 10.53 -7.43
C LYS A 58 -6.14 10.47 -7.24
N MET A 59 -6.63 11.23 -6.28
CA MET A 59 -8.06 11.42 -6.07
C MET A 59 -8.65 12.35 -7.13
N LYS A 60 -9.93 12.16 -7.47
CA LYS A 60 -10.67 12.99 -8.44
C LYS A 60 -10.67 14.48 -8.12
N ASP A 61 -10.57 14.86 -6.85
CA ASP A 61 -10.59 16.24 -6.39
C ASP A 61 -9.19 16.87 -6.27
N GLY A 62 -8.16 16.16 -6.74
CA GLY A 62 -6.79 16.65 -6.92
C GLY A 62 -5.84 16.36 -5.77
N VAL A 63 -6.28 15.68 -4.70
CA VAL A 63 -5.35 15.18 -3.67
C VAL A 63 -4.51 14.07 -4.27
N GLU A 64 -3.20 14.13 -4.07
CA GLU A 64 -2.25 13.13 -4.56
C GLU A 64 -1.49 12.52 -3.38
N PHE A 65 -1.40 11.19 -3.35
CA PHE A 65 -0.69 10.42 -2.34
C PHE A 65 0.44 9.67 -3.01
N PHE A 66 1.66 9.92 -2.54
CA PHE A 66 2.88 9.29 -3.01
C PHE A 66 3.38 8.34 -1.93
N LEU A 67 3.71 7.12 -2.33
CA LEU A 67 4.19 6.09 -1.43
C LEU A 67 5.38 5.37 -2.04
N SER A 68 6.54 5.45 -1.41
CA SER A 68 7.67 4.57 -1.71
C SER A 68 7.62 3.36 -0.78
N ALA A 69 7.83 2.16 -1.32
CA ALA A 69 7.83 0.91 -0.55
C ALA A 69 9.07 0.07 -0.87
N LYS A 70 9.84 -0.28 0.16
CA LYS A 70 11.09 -1.06 0.07
C LYS A 70 11.05 -2.22 1.06
N TYR A 71 11.40 -3.42 0.61
CA TYR A 71 11.60 -4.54 1.53
C TYR A 71 12.78 -4.28 2.46
N VAL A 72 12.61 -4.60 3.73
CA VAL A 72 13.71 -4.63 4.69
C VAL A 72 14.29 -6.03 4.66
N ILE A 73 15.40 -6.23 3.95
CA ILE A 73 16.04 -7.55 3.85
C ILE A 73 16.81 -7.84 5.14
N ASP A 74 16.38 -8.86 5.89
CA ASP A 74 17.16 -9.41 7.00
C ASP A 74 18.19 -10.41 6.44
N GLN A 75 19.48 -10.15 6.65
CA GLN A 75 20.57 -11.01 6.17
C GLN A 75 20.58 -12.38 6.87
N GLY A 76 19.87 -12.55 7.98
CA GLY A 76 19.81 -13.79 8.75
C GLY A 76 18.66 -14.75 8.38
N VAL A 77 17.68 -14.31 7.58
CA VAL A 77 16.47 -15.09 7.28
C VAL A 77 16.35 -15.36 5.79
N TYR A 78 16.33 -16.65 5.41
CA TYR A 78 16.09 -17.06 4.03
C TYR A 78 14.59 -17.02 3.71
N GLY A 79 14.16 -16.04 2.91
CA GLY A 79 12.76 -15.90 2.46
C GLY A 79 12.40 -14.45 2.07
N PRO A 80 11.17 -14.21 1.56
CA PRO A 80 10.66 -12.85 1.38
C PRO A 80 10.53 -12.15 2.73
N SER A 81 10.93 -10.89 2.80
CA SER A 81 10.79 -10.10 4.03
C SER A 81 9.32 -9.89 4.35
N ASP A 82 8.96 -10.13 5.61
CA ASP A 82 7.64 -9.79 6.16
C ASP A 82 7.52 -8.29 6.51
N THR A 83 8.60 -7.52 6.30
CA THR A 83 8.75 -6.17 6.79
C THR A 83 9.03 -5.21 5.64
N ILE A 84 8.26 -4.12 5.58
CA ILE A 84 8.33 -3.12 4.52
C ILE A 84 8.60 -1.76 5.14
N PHE A 85 9.64 -1.09 4.65
CA PHE A 85 9.90 0.31 4.93
C PHE A 85 9.15 1.16 3.90
N MET A 86 8.42 2.16 4.40
CA MET A 86 7.62 3.05 3.58
C MET A 86 7.88 4.52 3.88
N GLU A 87 7.79 5.33 2.83
CA GLU A 87 7.81 6.79 2.90
C GLU A 87 6.60 7.34 2.18
N ALA A 88 5.79 8.12 2.89
CA ALA A 88 4.51 8.64 2.44
C ALA A 88 4.54 10.16 2.33
N GLU A 89 4.00 10.68 1.24
CA GLU A 89 3.82 12.11 1.03
C GLU A 89 2.42 12.41 0.49
N LEU A 90 1.80 13.47 1.02
CA LEU A 90 0.48 13.90 0.62
C LEU A 90 0.56 15.31 0.02
N LEU A 91 0.03 15.49 -1.19
CA LEU A 91 -0.07 16.78 -1.87
C LEU A 91 -1.52 17.21 -2.00
N ASP A 92 -1.76 18.52 -1.91
CA ASP A 92 -3.04 19.11 -2.28
C ASP A 92 -3.18 19.27 -3.81
N LYS A 93 -4.36 19.71 -4.25
CA LYS A 93 -4.66 20.00 -5.67
C LYS A 93 -3.75 21.03 -6.34
N LYS A 94 -2.94 21.77 -5.59
CA LYS A 94 -1.97 22.75 -6.09
C LYS A 94 -0.54 22.20 -6.08
N GLY A 95 -0.35 20.92 -5.72
CA GLY A 95 0.96 20.30 -5.55
C GLY A 95 1.67 20.71 -4.25
N LYS A 96 0.97 21.32 -3.29
CA LYS A 96 1.57 21.71 -2.01
C LYS A 96 1.58 20.53 -1.06
N LYS A 97 2.73 20.24 -0.44
CA LYS A 97 2.85 19.24 0.63
C LYS A 97 1.93 19.56 1.80
N LEU A 98 1.07 18.60 2.13
CA LEU A 98 0.25 18.57 3.32
C LEU A 98 1.01 17.87 4.44
N LYS A 99 0.92 18.39 5.67
CA LYS A 99 1.53 17.72 6.82
C LYS A 99 0.69 16.50 7.19
N LEU A 100 1.38 15.40 7.50
CA LEU A 100 0.79 14.25 8.17
C LEU A 100 0.85 14.46 9.70
N ALA A 101 -0.10 13.87 10.42
CA ALA A 101 -0.10 13.88 11.89
C ALA A 101 0.92 12.86 12.44
N GLU A 102 1.08 11.75 11.73
CA GLU A 102 2.01 10.67 12.01
C GLU A 102 3.30 10.81 11.18
N ASP A 103 4.33 10.06 11.55
CA ASP A 103 5.59 10.04 10.81
C ASP A 103 5.39 9.59 9.36
N SER A 104 5.95 10.35 8.42
CA SER A 104 5.90 10.06 6.98
C SER A 104 6.72 8.83 6.62
N SER A 105 7.73 8.49 7.42
CA SER A 105 8.59 7.33 7.22
C SER A 105 8.32 6.30 8.32
N PHE A 106 7.97 5.09 7.95
CA PHE A 106 7.59 4.05 8.90
C PHE A 106 7.90 2.65 8.38
N ILE A 107 8.00 1.71 9.31
CA ILE A 107 8.12 0.29 9.03
C ILE A 107 6.79 -0.35 9.38
N ILE A 108 6.31 -1.26 8.53
CA ILE A 108 5.11 -2.06 8.76
C ILE A 108 5.42 -3.53 8.49
N LYS A 109 4.72 -4.42 9.20
CA LYS A 109 4.76 -5.85 8.88
C LYS A 109 3.59 -6.27 8.01
N LEU A 110 3.74 -7.41 7.35
CA LEU A 110 2.68 -8.05 6.59
C LEU A 110 1.44 -8.28 7.47
N GLY A 111 0.26 -7.90 6.96
CA GLY A 111 -1.03 -7.99 7.64
C GLY A 111 -1.30 -6.89 8.67
N GLU A 112 -0.31 -6.05 9.02
CA GLU A 112 -0.53 -4.92 9.89
C GLU A 112 -1.16 -3.74 9.14
N LYS A 113 -1.97 -2.97 9.85
CA LYS A 113 -2.64 -1.79 9.31
C LYS A 113 -1.96 -0.52 9.82
N LYS A 114 -1.51 0.34 8.91
CA LYS A 114 -1.06 1.70 9.24
C LYS A 114 -2.14 2.71 8.85
N MET A 115 -2.37 3.65 9.75
CA MET A 115 -3.22 4.81 9.50
C MET A 115 -2.36 6.07 9.48
N LEU A 116 -2.59 6.92 8.48
CA LEU A 116 -2.03 8.27 8.38
C LEU A 116 -3.18 9.26 8.24
N SER A 117 -3.03 10.45 8.78
CA SER A 117 -4.03 11.50 8.73
C SER A 117 -3.41 12.86 8.44
N SER A 118 -4.12 13.69 7.69
CA SER A 118 -3.67 15.07 7.43
C SER A 118 -3.77 15.93 8.69
N SER A 119 -2.73 16.70 9.00
CA SER A 119 -2.69 17.67 10.10
C SER A 119 -2.63 19.11 9.60
N GLY A 120 -3.25 20.02 10.35
CA GLY A 120 -3.12 21.47 10.14
C GLY A 120 -3.97 22.06 9.01
N ILE A 121 -4.94 21.31 8.46
CA ILE A 121 -5.92 21.85 7.51
C ILE A 121 -7.21 22.16 8.26
N THR A 122 -7.54 23.45 8.34
CA THR A 122 -8.84 23.87 8.87
C THR A 122 -9.92 23.48 7.88
N ASP A 123 -10.88 22.65 8.32
CA ASP A 123 -12.07 22.17 7.56
C ASP A 123 -11.90 20.91 6.69
N GLN A 124 -10.73 20.29 6.58
CA GLN A 124 -10.55 19.04 5.81
C GLN A 124 -9.79 17.99 6.60
N LEU A 125 -10.18 16.74 6.43
CA LEU A 125 -9.53 15.57 7.00
C LEU A 125 -9.32 14.54 5.90
N ILE A 126 -8.08 14.17 5.65
CA ILE A 126 -7.70 13.09 4.75
C ILE A 126 -7.15 11.96 5.62
N GLU A 127 -7.76 10.79 5.54
CA GLU A 127 -7.34 9.57 6.22
C GLU A 127 -6.81 8.59 5.17
N ILE A 128 -5.63 8.03 5.42
CA ILE A 128 -5.00 7.02 4.57
C ILE A 128 -4.82 5.76 5.40
N THR A 129 -5.19 4.64 4.83
CA THR A 129 -5.03 3.30 5.40
C THR A 129 -4.19 2.47 4.47
N ILE A 130 -3.18 1.79 5.01
CA ILE A 130 -2.25 0.96 4.24
C ILE A 130 -2.16 -0.38 4.96
N THR A 131 -2.41 -1.46 4.22
CA THR A 131 -2.31 -2.84 4.72
C THR A 131 -1.53 -3.69 3.71
N PRO A 132 -0.35 -4.22 4.05
CA PRO A 132 0.38 -5.13 3.19
C PRO A 132 -0.23 -6.53 3.26
N GLU A 133 -0.47 -7.14 2.11
CA GLU A 133 -1.14 -8.43 1.99
C GLU A 133 -0.44 -9.29 0.94
N ILE A 134 -0.45 -10.61 1.11
CA ILE A 134 -0.01 -11.56 0.08
C ILE A 134 -1.24 -12.00 -0.70
N HIS A 135 -1.20 -11.85 -2.02
CA HIS A 135 -2.18 -12.45 -2.93
C HIS A 135 -1.52 -13.58 -3.75
N LYS A 136 -2.30 -14.60 -4.08
CA LYS A 136 -1.88 -15.81 -4.80
C LYS A 136 -2.30 -15.79 -6.26
#